data_AF-A0A6J4FTJ8-F1
#
_entry.id   AF-A0A6J4FTJ8-F1
#
_cell.length_a   1.000
_cell.length_b   1.000
_cell.length_c   1.000
_cell.angle_alpha   90.00
_cell.angle_beta   90.00
_cell.angle_gamma   90.00
#
_symmetry.space_group_name_H-M   'P 1'
#
loop_
_entity.id
_entity.type
_entity.pdbx_description
1 polymer ?
#
loop_
_entity_poly.entity_id
_entity_poly.type
_entity_poly.pdbx_seq_one_letter_code
_entity_poly.pdbx_strand_id
1 'polypeptide(L)'
;MVGMLIRLFSLTGGVFSPIGEDCSVEDFGGAVPVVGDLIVIPGVRAGLDRQNREVAEVVRRYLIPGADGSNRVGLIVTLRSGKQGEINILGKHPVRTAAP
;
A
#
# COMPACT_ATOMS: atom_id res chain seq x y z
N MET A 1 11.14 -17.12 9.74
CA MET A 1 11.42 -15.67 9.90
C MET A 1 10.09 -14.97 10.05
N VAL A 2 9.90 -14.20 11.13
CA VAL A 2 8.73 -13.33 11.25
C VAL A 2 8.98 -12.16 10.30
N GLY A 3 8.25 -12.10 9.19
CA GLY A 3 8.31 -11.00 8.24
C GLY A 3 7.81 -9.71 8.89
N MET A 4 8.36 -8.57 8.48
CA MET A 4 7.86 -7.27 8.91
C MET A 4 6.45 -7.05 8.34
N LEU A 5 5.51 -6.69 9.21
CA LEU A 5 4.13 -6.42 8.82
C LEU A 5 3.90 -4.92 8.67
N ILE A 6 3.04 -4.54 7.73
CA ILE A 6 2.69 -3.16 7.43
C ILE A 6 1.19 -3.01 7.66
N ARG A 7 0.81 -2.06 8.53
CA ARG A 7 -0.58 -1.72 8.80
C ARG A 7 -0.90 -0.34 8.25
N LEU A 8 -1.92 -0.27 7.40
CA LEU A 8 -2.39 0.99 6.83
C LEU A 8 -3.47 1.63 7.71
N PHE A 9 -3.45 2.95 7.81
CA PHE A 9 -4.45 3.75 8.50
C PHE A 9 -4.84 4.98 7.67
N SER A 10 -6.14 5.31 7.62
CA SER A 10 -6.59 6.63 7.21
C SER A 10 -6.64 7.57 8.41
N LEU A 11 -6.48 8.87 8.18
CA LEU A 11 -6.63 9.92 9.19
C LEU A 11 -7.83 10.81 8.85
N THR A 12 -8.88 10.74 9.65
CA THR A 12 -10.08 11.58 9.49
C THR A 12 -10.41 12.25 10.82
N GLY A 13 -10.43 13.59 10.84
CA GLY A 13 -10.80 14.35 12.04
C GLY A 13 -9.91 14.08 13.27
N GLY A 14 -8.64 13.70 13.06
CA GLY A 14 -7.70 13.35 14.13
C GLY A 14 -7.74 11.88 14.57
N VAL A 15 -8.65 11.08 14.03
CA VAL A 15 -8.79 9.65 14.34
C VAL A 15 -8.09 8.80 13.27
N PHE A 16 -7.25 7.86 13.72
CA PHE A 16 -6.64 6.86 12.86
C PHE A 16 -7.55 5.64 12.74
N SER A 17 -8.00 5.33 11.52
CA SER A 17 -8.84 4.17 11.23
C SER A 17 -8.07 3.16 10.39
N PRO A 18 -7.98 1.88 10.81
CA PRO A 18 -7.26 0.88 10.03
C PRO A 18 -7.92 0.65 8.66
N ILE A 19 -7.10 0.44 7.65
CA ILE A 19 -7.53 0.06 6.31
C ILE A 19 -7.13 -1.40 6.08
N GLY A 20 -8.10 -2.28 5.89
CA GLY A 20 -7.86 -3.68 5.56
C GLY A 20 -7.12 -4.48 6.64
N GLU A 21 -6.44 -5.54 6.20
CA GLU A 21 -5.62 -6.43 7.04
C GLU A 21 -4.15 -6.00 7.03
N ASP A 22 -3.33 -6.64 7.86
CA ASP A 22 -1.88 -6.42 7.85
C ASP A 22 -1.29 -6.91 6.52
N CYS A 23 -0.51 -6.06 5.86
CA CYS A 23 0.17 -6.35 4.62
C CYS A 23 1.60 -6.82 4.89
N SER A 24 2.14 -7.59 3.96
CA SER A 24 3.56 -7.94 3.89
C SER A 24 4.35 -6.85 3.14
N VAL A 25 5.67 -6.92 3.18
CA VAL A 25 6.54 -6.01 2.42
C VAL A 25 6.48 -6.32 0.92
N GLU A 26 6.22 -7.58 0.60
CA GLU A 26 6.09 -8.12 -0.74
C GLU A 26 4.88 -7.51 -1.48
N ASP A 27 3.81 -7.18 -0.73
CA ASP A 27 2.64 -6.46 -1.27
C ASP A 27 2.99 -5.07 -1.83
N PHE A 28 4.15 -4.52 -1.46
CA PHE A 28 4.68 -3.24 -1.92
C PHE A 28 5.95 -3.40 -2.78
N GLY A 29 6.11 -4.56 -3.43
CA GLY A 29 7.25 -4.81 -4.32
C GLY A 29 8.57 -5.05 -3.58
N GLY A 30 8.51 -5.47 -2.30
CA GLY A 30 9.70 -5.82 -1.52
C GLY A 30 10.35 -4.64 -0.80
N ALA A 31 9.70 -3.47 -0.78
CA ALA A 31 10.17 -2.29 -0.07
C ALA A 31 9.10 -1.77 0.90
N VAL A 32 9.52 -1.22 2.04
CA VAL A 32 8.62 -0.51 2.95
C VAL A 32 8.39 0.89 2.40
N PRO A 33 7.13 1.29 2.10
CA PRO A 33 6.84 2.64 1.67
C PRO A 33 7.33 3.71 2.68
N VAL A 34 7.75 4.84 2.14
CA VAL A 34 8.18 6.03 2.90
C VAL A 34 7.19 7.17 2.73
N VAL A 35 7.33 8.21 3.55
CA VAL A 35 6.50 9.42 3.42
C VAL A 35 6.70 10.06 2.05
N GLY A 36 5.60 10.39 1.38
CA GLY A 36 5.56 10.90 0.01
C GLY A 36 5.36 9.83 -1.06
N ASP A 37 5.49 8.54 -0.72
CA ASP A 37 5.23 7.46 -1.68
C ASP A 37 3.74 7.40 -2.02
N LEU A 38 3.47 7.12 -3.29
CA LEU A 38 2.13 6.81 -3.80
C LEU A 38 2.01 5.29 -3.93
N ILE A 39 1.09 4.71 -3.18
CA ILE A 39 0.85 3.27 -3.12
C ILE A 39 -0.56 2.91 -3.56
N VAL A 40 -0.73 1.66 -4.00
CA VAL A 40 -2.04 1.04 -4.15
C VAL A 40 -2.29 0.21 -2.91
N ILE A 41 -3.50 0.29 -2.34
CA ILE A 41 -3.87 -0.52 -1.17
C ILE A 41 -3.87 -2.01 -1.58
N PRO A 42 -3.03 -2.86 -0.95
CA PRO A 42 -3.04 -4.29 -1.22
C PRO A 42 -4.37 -4.95 -0.85
N GLY A 43 -4.68 -6.09 -1.47
CA GLY A 43 -5.91 -6.84 -1.19
C GLY A 43 -7.16 -6.38 -1.94
N VAL A 44 -7.11 -5.31 -2.74
CA VAL A 44 -8.14 -5.05 -3.75
C VAL A 44 -8.03 -6.14 -4.83
N ARG A 45 -9.00 -7.06 -4.86
CA ARG A 45 -9.01 -8.25 -5.75
C ARG A 45 -8.68 -7.87 -7.20
N ALA A 46 -7.67 -8.52 -7.76
CA ALA A 46 -7.37 -8.44 -9.18
C ALA A 46 -8.62 -8.80 -10.00
N GLY A 47 -9.14 -7.85 -10.78
CA GLY A 47 -10.31 -8.06 -11.65
C GLY A 47 -11.57 -7.26 -11.29
N LEU A 48 -11.63 -6.63 -10.11
CA LEU A 48 -12.64 -5.63 -9.81
C LEU A 48 -12.13 -4.24 -10.20
N ASP A 49 -12.88 -3.62 -11.11
CA ASP A 49 -12.75 -2.29 -11.71
C ASP A 49 -11.36 -1.61 -11.71
N ARG A 50 -10.60 -1.82 -12.80
CA ARG A 50 -9.27 -1.21 -13.02
C ARG A 50 -9.28 0.32 -13.09
N GLN A 51 -10.45 0.96 -13.23
CA GLN A 51 -10.55 2.40 -13.45
C GLN A 51 -10.58 3.21 -12.16
N ASN A 52 -10.84 2.58 -11.01
CA ASN A 52 -11.11 3.28 -9.74
C ASN A 52 -10.14 2.87 -8.61
N ARG A 53 -8.84 2.72 -8.92
CA ARG A 53 -7.85 2.50 -7.86
C ARG A 53 -7.78 3.74 -6.98
N GLU A 54 -8.17 3.59 -5.72
CA GLU A 54 -7.78 4.54 -4.68
C GLU A 54 -6.27 4.48 -4.54
N VAL A 55 -5.63 5.61 -4.85
CA VAL A 55 -4.21 5.83 -4.62
C VAL A 55 -4.09 6.40 -3.22
N ALA A 56 -3.22 5.78 -2.43
CA ALA A 56 -2.88 6.25 -1.10
C ALA A 56 -1.54 6.98 -1.16
N GLU A 57 -1.48 8.22 -0.69
CA GLU A 57 -0.22 8.89 -0.41
C GLU A 57 0.17 8.63 1.04
N VAL A 58 1.38 8.13 1.27
CA VAL A 58 1.90 7.93 2.62
C VAL A 58 2.26 9.29 3.22
N VAL A 59 1.50 9.74 4.22
CA VAL A 59 1.71 11.04 4.85
C VAL A 59 2.53 10.95 6.13
N ARG A 60 2.50 9.79 6.82
CA ARG A 60 3.30 9.52 8.02
C ARG A 60 3.66 8.06 8.11
N ARG A 61 4.76 7.78 8.81
CA ARG A 61 5.23 6.44 9.10
C ARG A 61 5.60 6.31 10.58
N TYR A 62 5.12 5.25 11.20
CA TYR A 62 5.42 4.88 12.58
C TYR A 62 6.06 3.50 12.62
N LEU A 63 7.14 3.36 13.39
CA LEU A 63 7.71 2.05 13.72
C LEU A 63 7.04 1.59 15.01
N ILE A 64 6.27 0.51 14.93
CA ILE A 64 5.47 -0.02 16.02
C ILE A 64 6.16 -1.30 16.52
N PRO A 65 6.88 -1.25 17.65
CA PRO A 65 7.46 -2.44 18.23
C PRO A 65 6.35 -3.34 18.79
N GLY A 66 6.34 -4.62 18.41
CA GLY A 66 5.45 -5.62 18.99
C GLY A 66 6.02 -6.14 20.31
N ALA A 67 5.15 -6.33 21.30
CA ALA A 67 5.54 -6.91 22.59
C ALA A 67 6.04 -8.36 22.47
N ASP A 68 5.68 -9.05 21.39
CA ASP A 68 6.05 -10.41 21.00
C ASP A 68 7.25 -10.45 20.02
N GLY A 69 7.91 -9.31 19.78
CA GLY A 69 8.96 -9.19 18.77
C GLY A 69 8.44 -9.07 17.32
N SER A 70 7.12 -9.00 17.11
CA SER A 70 6.55 -8.68 15.80
C SER A 70 6.69 -7.18 15.51
N ASN A 71 7.74 -6.81 14.77
CA ASN A 71 7.91 -5.42 14.35
C ASN A 71 6.89 -5.08 13.27
N ARG A 72 6.09 -4.04 13.50
CA ARG A 72 5.13 -3.52 12.53
C ARG A 72 5.53 -2.13 12.08
N VAL A 73 5.18 -1.79 10.85
CA VAL A 73 5.23 -0.42 10.34
C VAL A 73 3.79 0.07 10.15
N GLY A 74 3.43 1.13 10.86
CA GLY A 74 2.17 1.84 10.65
C GLY A 74 2.34 2.91 9.58
N LEU A 75 1.62 2.81 8.47
CA LEU A 75 1.55 3.84 7.44
C LEU A 75 0.24 4.60 7.58
N ILE A 76 0.33 5.91 7.77
CA ILE A 76 -0.82 6.80 7.67
C ILE A 76 -0.89 7.25 6.23
N VAL A 77 -2.06 7.07 5.61
CA VAL A 77 -2.27 7.40 4.21
C VAL A 77 -3.44 8.36 4.02
N THR A 78 -3.33 9.20 2.99
CA THR A 78 -4.45 9.97 2.46
C THR A 78 -4.92 9.31 1.17
N LEU A 79 -6.21 8.95 1.13
CA LEU A 79 -6.83 8.36 -0.04
C LEU A 79 -7.23 9.43 -1.02
N ARG A 80 -6.97 9.18 -2.30
CA ARG A 80 -7.49 9.98 -3.40
C ARG A 80 -7.76 9.09 -4.61
N SER A 81 -8.60 9.56 -5.51
CA SER A 81 -8.72 8.96 -6.83
C SER A 81 -7.38 9.04 -7.56
N GLY A 82 -6.98 7.93 -8.19
CA GLY A 82 -5.83 7.93 -9.09
C GLY A 82 -6.07 8.86 -10.28
N LYS A 83 -5.01 9.56 -10.71
CA LYS A 83 -5.04 10.36 -11.94
C LYS A 83 -4.88 9.44 -13.15
N GLN A 84 -5.38 9.86 -14.32
CA GLN A 84 -5.30 9.08 -15.55
C GLN A 84 -3.87 8.60 -15.89
N GLY A 85 -2.86 9.45 -15.67
CA GLY A 85 -1.45 9.07 -15.89
C GLY A 85 -0.93 8.00 -14.93
N GLU A 86 -1.42 8.00 -13.69
CA GLU A 86 -1.05 7.01 -12.65
C GLU A 86 -1.72 5.66 -12.93
N ILE A 87 -2.96 5.68 -13.41
CA ILE A 87 -3.68 4.46 -13.85
C ILE A 87 -2.88 3.74 -14.93
N ASN A 88 -2.18 4.44 -15.82
CA ASN A 88 -1.35 3.81 -16.84
C ASN A 88 -0.13 3.10 -16.24
N ILE A 89 0.53 3.70 -15.25
CA ILE A 89 1.67 3.11 -14.53
C ILE A 89 1.22 1.88 -13.74
N LEU A 90 0.06 1.98 -13.07
CA LEU A 90 -0.48 0.95 -12.19
C LEU A 90 -1.23 -0.16 -12.95
N GLY A 91 -1.68 0.11 -14.16
CA GLY A 91 -2.71 -0.64 -14.88
C GLY A 91 -2.21 -1.78 -15.76
N LYS A 92 -0.96 -1.78 -16.21
CA LYS A 92 -0.27 -2.87 -16.95
C LYS A 92 1.11 -2.37 -17.42
N HIS A 93 2.18 -3.03 -17.00
CA HIS A 93 3.20 -3.40 -17.98
C HIS A 93 2.80 -4.79 -18.51
N PRO A 94 2.65 -4.99 -19.83
CA PRO A 94 2.69 -6.36 -20.33
C PRO A 94 4.02 -6.94 -19.87
N VAL A 95 3.95 -8.06 -19.14
CA VAL A 95 5.09 -8.95 -18.97
C VAL A 95 5.68 -9.11 -20.37
N ARG A 96 6.91 -8.63 -20.58
CA ARG A 96 7.66 -8.94 -21.80
C ARG A 96 7.80 -10.45 -21.80
N THR A 97 6.91 -11.13 -22.50
CA THR A 97 7.14 -12.51 -22.90
C THR A 97 8.45 -12.47 -23.67
N ALA A 98 9.48 -13.12 -23.15
CA ALA A 98 10.68 -13.36 -23.92
C ALA A 98 10.23 -13.99 -25.25
N ALA A 99 10.57 -13.32 -26.35
CA ALA A 99 10.37 -13.86 -27.69
C ALA A 99 11.19 -15.16 -27.82
N PRO A 100 10.73 -16.12 -28.66
CA PRO A 100 11.19 -17.50 -28.67
C PRO A 100 12.68 -17.67 -28.99
#